data_AF-A0AAV0ZXJ5-F1
#
_entry.id   AF-A0AAV0ZXJ5-F1
#
_cell.length_a   1.000
_cell.length_b   1.000
_cell.length_c   1.000
_cell.angle_alpha   90.00
_cell.angle_beta   90.00
_cell.angle_gamma   90.00
#
_symmetry.space_group_name_H-M   'P 1'
#
loop_
_entity.id
_entity.type
_entity.pdbx_description
1 polymer ?
#
loop_
_entity_poly.entity_id
_entity_poly.type
_entity_poly.pdbx_seq_one_letter_code
_entity_poly.pdbx_strand_id
1 'polypeptide(L)'
;MGRGRTTSGTVIACLVKHRIDYGRPIKILGDDVIQEDVDGGFSSGDEVGGYVGAPNNLQTKTDEKQKHVFGINDILLLWKITAFFDNGVECREALDGIIDRCFALQNIRQAVLEYRKVFNQQHVEQRVRRVALNRGAEYLEWYFRLIAFAAYLGSEAFDGFCGEGESKVSFKNWLHQKPEVQAMKWSIRLRPG
;
A
#
# COMPACT_ATOMS: atom_id res chain seq x y z
N MET A 1 -1.84 -1.04 -26.55
CA MET A 1 -1.40 -0.23 -25.40
C MET A 1 -1.37 -1.10 -24.13
N GLY A 2 -0.19 -1.29 -23.54
CA GLY A 2 0.03 -2.22 -22.42
C GLY A 2 -0.45 -1.64 -21.09
N ARG A 3 -1.67 -2.01 -20.66
CA ARG A 3 -2.38 -1.41 -19.51
C ARG A 3 -1.80 -1.71 -18.12
N GLY A 4 -0.73 -2.51 -17.99
CA GLY A 4 -0.17 -2.87 -16.68
C GLY A 4 1.36 -2.92 -16.59
N ARG A 5 2.08 -2.83 -17.73
CA ARG A 5 3.55 -2.90 -17.74
C ARG A 5 4.18 -1.60 -17.23
N THR A 6 3.61 -0.46 -17.62
CA THR A 6 4.09 0.86 -17.19
C THR A 6 3.82 1.09 -15.71
N THR A 7 2.61 0.83 -15.22
CA THR A 7 2.27 1.01 -13.80
C THR A 7 3.11 0.13 -12.87
N SER A 8 3.33 -1.13 -13.25
CA SER A 8 4.22 -2.03 -12.48
C SER A 8 5.66 -1.50 -12.47
N GLY A 9 6.16 -1.03 -13.61
CA GLY A 9 7.47 -0.40 -13.72
C GLY A 9 7.58 0.85 -12.86
N THR A 10 6.55 1.70 -12.84
CA THR A 10 6.51 2.90 -12.00
C THR A 10 6.57 2.56 -10.52
N VAL A 11 5.75 1.61 -10.03
CA VAL A 11 5.77 1.21 -8.61
C VAL A 11 7.13 0.66 -8.21
N ILE A 12 7.71 -0.23 -9.03
CA ILE A 12 9.05 -0.78 -8.80
C ILE A 12 10.10 0.33 -8.78
N ALA A 13 10.07 1.24 -9.75
CA ALA A 13 10.99 2.37 -9.81
C ALA A 13 10.85 3.30 -8.60
N CYS A 14 9.61 3.58 -8.15
CA CYS A 14 9.36 4.39 -6.96
C CYS A 14 9.88 3.74 -5.68
N LEU A 15 9.73 2.42 -5.53
CA LEU A 15 10.28 1.66 -4.40
C LEU A 15 11.81 1.71 -4.39
N VAL A 16 12.44 1.46 -5.54
CA VAL A 16 13.91 1.53 -5.67
C VAL A 16 14.41 2.95 -5.39
N LYS A 17 13.74 3.97 -5.95
CA LYS A 17 14.07 5.38 -5.69
C LYS A 17 13.98 5.72 -4.21
N HIS A 18 12.88 5.38 -3.53
CA HIS A 18 12.74 5.62 -2.08
C HIS A 18 13.84 4.90 -1.29
N ARG A 19 14.20 3.67 -1.68
CA ARG A 19 15.30 2.96 -1.03
C ARG A 19 16.65 3.67 -1.20
N ILE A 20 16.91 4.24 -2.37
CA ILE A 20 18.15 4.99 -2.65
C ILE A 20 18.17 6.31 -1.88
N ASP A 21 17.04 7.04 -1.87
CA ASP A 21 16.95 8.38 -1.28
C ASP A 21 16.96 8.34 0.26
N TYR A 22 16.28 7.36 0.88
CA TYR A 22 16.02 7.35 2.33
C TYR A 22 16.71 6.23 3.12
N GLY A 23 17.44 5.32 2.46
CA GLY A 23 18.13 4.25 3.17
C GLY A 23 17.24 3.09 3.62
N ARG A 24 17.62 2.41 4.71
CA ARG A 24 16.85 1.32 5.34
C ARG A 24 16.22 1.77 6.66
N PRO A 25 15.01 1.30 7.01
CA PRO A 25 14.04 0.60 6.15
C PRO A 25 13.44 1.53 5.11
N ILE A 26 12.72 1.00 4.10
CA ILE A 26 11.99 1.86 3.15
C ILE A 26 10.94 2.62 3.95
N LYS A 27 11.14 3.93 4.11
CA LYS A 27 10.17 4.84 4.70
C LYS A 27 9.58 5.69 3.59
N ILE A 28 8.26 5.78 3.57
CA ILE A 28 7.59 6.89 2.90
C ILE A 28 7.51 8.00 3.96
N LEU A 29 8.15 9.13 3.70
CA LEU A 29 7.68 10.36 4.34
C LEU A 29 6.22 10.53 3.90
N GLY A 30 5.29 10.46 4.85
CA GLY A 30 4.01 11.10 4.64
C GLY A 30 4.32 12.54 4.28
N ASP A 31 3.95 12.96 3.07
CA ASP A 31 4.07 14.35 2.66
C ASP A 31 3.18 15.15 3.61
N ASP A 32 3.77 15.67 4.70
CA ASP A 32 3.29 16.91 5.27
C ASP A 32 3.54 17.92 4.16
N VAL A 33 2.46 18.31 3.51
CA VAL A 33 2.42 19.32 2.47
C VAL A 33 3.29 20.48 2.96
N ILE A 34 4.41 20.73 2.29
CA ILE A 34 5.02 22.07 2.33
C ILE A 34 3.98 22.96 1.67
N GLN A 35 3.09 23.49 2.50
CA GLN A 35 2.32 24.66 2.18
C GLN A 35 3.35 25.76 2.05
N GLU A 36 3.82 25.98 0.83
CA GLU A 36 4.53 27.21 0.49
C GLU A 36 3.55 28.34 0.85
N ASP A 37 3.81 28.96 2.01
CA ASP A 37 3.16 30.18 2.43
C ASP A 37 3.39 31.22 1.33
N VAL A 38 2.38 31.40 0.48
CA VAL A 38 2.33 32.55 -0.41
C VAL A 38 2.10 33.74 0.49
N ASP A 39 3.21 34.40 0.82
CA ASP A 39 3.32 35.76 1.32
C ASP A 39 2.41 36.67 0.48
N GLY A 40 1.19 36.86 0.99
CA GLY A 40 0.15 37.70 0.43
C GLY A 40 -0.09 38.86 1.38
N GLY A 41 0.91 39.72 1.53
CA GLY A 41 0.76 40.97 2.24
C GLY A 41 -0.31 41.85 1.58
N PHE A 42 -1.41 42.09 2.31
CA PHE A 42 -2.21 43.30 2.13
C PHE A 42 -2.57 43.86 3.52
N SER A 43 -1.86 44.94 3.85
CA SER A 43 -2.19 45.89 4.90
C SER A 43 -3.41 46.72 4.49
N SER A 44 -4.36 46.95 5.40
CA SER A 44 -4.91 48.29 5.67
C SER A 44 -5.95 48.28 6.81
N GLY A 45 -5.59 48.89 7.95
CA GLY A 45 -6.32 49.92 8.72
C GLY A 45 -7.78 49.72 9.19
N ASP A 46 -7.92 49.67 10.52
CA ASP A 46 -8.92 50.31 11.40
C ASP A 46 -10.40 49.81 11.33
N GLU A 47 -11.22 49.70 12.40
CA GLU A 47 -11.19 50.20 13.77
C GLU A 47 -12.25 49.51 14.69
N VAL A 48 -11.91 49.40 15.99
CA VAL A 48 -12.72 49.43 17.24
C VAL A 48 -14.12 48.76 17.32
N GLY A 49 -14.27 47.85 18.29
CA GLY A 49 -15.55 47.54 18.93
C GLY A 49 -15.55 46.24 19.74
N GLY A 50 -15.36 46.33 21.06
CA GLY A 50 -15.22 45.19 21.95
C GLY A 50 -16.53 44.54 22.42
N TYR A 51 -16.47 43.24 22.69
CA TYR A 51 -17.14 42.56 23.81
C TYR A 51 -16.52 41.17 24.03
N VAL A 52 -16.28 40.84 25.29
CA VAL A 52 -15.71 39.58 25.77
C VAL A 52 -16.84 38.57 25.99
N GLY A 53 -16.67 37.32 25.54
CA GLY A 53 -17.58 36.21 25.84
C GLY A 53 -17.04 34.87 25.32
N ALA A 54 -16.65 34.00 26.24
CA ALA A 54 -15.93 32.72 26.06
C ALA A 54 -16.76 31.61 25.35
N PRO A 55 -16.15 30.45 25.02
CA PRO A 55 -16.57 29.57 23.93
C PRO A 55 -17.64 28.55 24.36
N ASN A 56 -18.66 28.34 23.51
CA ASN A 56 -19.58 27.23 23.67
C ASN A 56 -19.11 26.02 22.85
N ASN A 57 -18.65 25.04 23.61
CA ASN A 57 -18.24 23.70 23.24
C ASN A 57 -19.42 22.93 22.62
N LEU A 58 -19.50 22.87 21.29
CA LEU A 58 -20.40 21.96 20.56
C LEU A 58 -19.76 20.57 20.52
N GLN A 59 -19.97 19.80 21.59
CA GLN A 59 -19.83 18.34 21.56
C GLN A 59 -20.97 17.76 20.71
N THR A 60 -20.80 17.69 19.41
CA THR A 60 -21.48 16.71 18.58
C THR A 60 -20.94 15.33 18.96
N LYS A 61 -21.61 14.69 19.91
CA LYS A 61 -21.52 13.24 20.13
C LYS A 61 -22.15 12.57 18.92
N THR A 62 -21.35 12.34 17.88
CA THR A 62 -21.75 11.47 16.78
C THR A 62 -21.59 10.04 17.28
N ASP A 63 -22.71 9.39 17.60
CA ASP A 63 -22.83 7.94 17.74
C ASP A 63 -22.52 7.29 16.38
N GLU A 64 -21.24 7.24 16.03
CA GLU A 64 -20.74 6.47 14.89
C GLU A 64 -20.62 5.02 15.37
N LYS A 65 -21.71 4.25 15.23
CA LYS A 65 -21.61 2.81 14.97
C LYS A 65 -20.76 2.66 13.70
N GLN A 66 -19.44 2.68 13.85
CA GLN A 66 -18.50 2.40 12.77
C GLN A 66 -18.80 0.99 12.31
N LYS A 67 -19.59 0.91 11.25
CA LYS A 67 -19.83 -0.29 10.47
C LYS A 67 -18.46 -0.67 9.94
N HIS A 68 -17.75 -1.54 10.67
CA HIS A 68 -16.38 -1.92 10.39
C HIS A 68 -16.27 -2.24 8.90
N VAL A 69 -15.74 -1.28 8.12
CA VAL A 69 -15.63 -1.41 6.69
C VAL A 69 -14.52 -2.43 6.50
N PHE A 70 -14.91 -3.65 6.13
CA PHE A 70 -13.96 -4.74 5.96
C PHE A 70 -12.94 -4.31 4.89
N GLY A 71 -11.75 -3.95 5.34
CA GLY A 71 -10.69 -3.37 4.55
C GLY A 71 -9.74 -4.42 4.00
N ILE A 72 -8.72 -3.96 3.29
CA ILE A 72 -7.69 -4.86 2.75
C ILE A 72 -6.88 -5.53 3.88
N ASN A 73 -6.78 -4.88 5.03
CA ASN A 73 -6.08 -5.36 6.22
C ASN A 73 -6.72 -6.61 6.85
N ASP A 74 -8.01 -6.80 6.62
CA ASP A 74 -8.75 -7.94 7.14
C ASP A 74 -8.56 -9.21 6.26
N ILE A 75 -7.84 -9.09 5.15
CA ILE A 75 -7.41 -10.25 4.38
C ILE A 75 -6.24 -10.88 5.14
N LEU A 76 -6.54 -11.89 5.97
CA LEU A 76 -5.58 -12.61 6.83
C LEU A 76 -4.29 -13.00 6.11
N LEU A 77 -4.37 -13.33 4.83
CA LEU A 77 -3.22 -13.71 4.03
C LEU A 77 -2.20 -12.59 3.87
N LEU A 78 -2.66 -11.33 3.78
CA LEU A 78 -1.79 -10.17 3.70
C LEU A 78 -1.08 -9.91 5.01
N TRP A 79 -1.78 -10.06 6.14
CA TRP A 79 -1.15 -9.96 7.45
C TRP A 79 -0.10 -11.07 7.65
N LYS A 80 -0.43 -12.31 7.27
CA LYS A 80 0.50 -13.44 7.34
C LYS A 80 1.79 -13.18 6.56
N ILE A 81 1.73 -12.76 5.29
CA ILE A 81 2.96 -12.46 4.53
C ILE A 81 3.74 -11.29 5.14
N THR A 82 3.04 -10.25 5.57
CA THR A 82 3.69 -9.07 6.17
C THR A 82 4.51 -9.50 7.38
N ALA A 83 3.96 -10.39 8.22
CA ALA A 83 4.64 -10.91 9.40
C ALA A 83 5.84 -11.84 9.11
N PHE A 84 6.04 -12.30 7.86
CA PHE A 84 7.20 -13.13 7.49
C PHE A 84 8.48 -12.33 7.24
N PHE A 85 8.39 -11.01 7.15
CA PHE A 85 9.54 -10.15 6.91
C PHE A 85 9.79 -9.27 8.14
N ASP A 86 11.06 -9.15 8.56
CA ASP A 86 11.42 -8.42 9.78
C ASP A 86 10.93 -6.96 9.78
N ASN A 87 10.95 -6.29 8.62
CA ASN A 87 10.42 -4.93 8.42
C ASN A 87 9.15 -4.95 7.56
N GLY A 88 8.35 -6.02 7.64
CA GLY A 88 7.27 -6.26 6.70
C GLY A 88 6.16 -5.22 6.77
N VAL A 89 5.84 -4.73 7.98
CA VAL A 89 4.80 -3.71 8.19
C VAL A 89 5.19 -2.41 7.52
N GLU A 90 6.39 -1.92 7.78
CA GLU A 90 6.94 -0.69 7.20
C GLU A 90 7.05 -0.82 5.67
N CYS A 91 7.51 -1.97 5.18
CA CYS A 91 7.60 -2.24 3.74
C CYS A 91 6.22 -2.22 3.08
N ARG A 92 5.19 -2.71 3.77
CA ARG A 92 3.82 -2.71 3.27
C ARG A 92 3.20 -1.32 3.30
N GLU A 93 3.41 -0.55 4.36
CA GLU A 93 2.95 0.84 4.44
C GLU A 93 3.60 1.70 3.37
N ALA A 94 4.92 1.56 3.17
CA ALA A 94 5.62 2.20 2.08
C ALA A 94 5.09 1.74 0.71
N LEU A 95 4.81 0.46 0.53
CA LEU A 95 4.21 0.01 -0.72
C LEU A 95 2.82 0.62 -0.95
N ASP A 96 1.98 0.67 0.08
CA ASP A 96 0.62 1.19 0.00
C ASP A 96 0.62 2.66 -0.38
N GLY A 97 1.47 3.49 0.24
CA GLY A 97 1.61 4.90 -0.13
C GLY A 97 2.09 5.12 -1.57
N ILE A 98 3.00 4.27 -2.07
CA ILE A 98 3.43 4.32 -3.48
C ILE A 98 2.29 3.89 -4.41
N ILE A 99 1.55 2.81 -4.09
CA ILE A 99 0.42 2.37 -4.90
C ILE A 99 -0.64 3.46 -4.99
N ASP A 100 -0.95 4.11 -3.87
CA ASP A 100 -1.95 5.17 -3.81
C ASP A 100 -1.54 6.38 -4.67
N ARG A 101 -0.24 6.70 -4.79
CA ARG A 101 0.28 7.77 -5.66
C ARG A 101 0.46 7.38 -7.13
N CYS A 102 0.83 6.13 -7.41
CA CYS A 102 1.20 5.70 -8.77
C CYS A 102 0.02 5.21 -9.60
N PHE A 103 -1.13 4.92 -9.00
CA PHE A 103 -2.20 4.22 -9.70
C PHE A 103 -3.32 5.16 -10.19
N ALA A 104 -3.13 5.72 -11.37
CA ALA A 104 -4.11 6.63 -12.00
C ALA A 104 -5.40 5.95 -12.52
N LEU A 105 -5.43 4.62 -12.72
CA LEU A 105 -6.58 3.92 -13.37
C LEU A 105 -7.34 2.89 -12.50
N GLN A 106 -6.66 2.10 -11.67
CA GLN A 106 -7.23 1.03 -10.82
C GLN A 106 -6.27 0.56 -9.71
N ASN A 107 -6.27 1.23 -8.55
CA ASN A 107 -5.47 0.83 -7.40
C ASN A 107 -5.63 -0.67 -7.06
N ILE A 108 -4.51 -1.39 -6.91
CA ILE A 108 -4.48 -2.83 -6.63
C ILE A 108 -5.29 -3.17 -5.39
N ARG A 109 -5.19 -2.33 -4.36
CA ARG A 109 -5.88 -2.53 -3.08
C ARG A 109 -7.39 -2.46 -3.27
N GLN A 110 -7.83 -1.49 -4.07
CA GLN A 110 -9.24 -1.32 -4.43
C GLN A 110 -9.74 -2.47 -5.31
N ALA A 111 -8.95 -2.91 -6.29
CA ALA A 111 -9.30 -4.03 -7.17
C ALA A 111 -9.54 -5.32 -6.38
N VAL A 112 -8.67 -5.64 -5.41
CA VAL A 112 -8.83 -6.81 -4.54
C VAL A 112 -10.16 -6.74 -3.77
N LEU A 113 -10.50 -5.58 -3.21
CA LEU A 113 -11.76 -5.40 -2.47
C LEU A 113 -12.99 -5.51 -3.39
N GLU A 114 -12.92 -4.95 -4.59
CA GLU A 114 -13.99 -5.01 -5.58
C GLU A 114 -14.27 -6.45 -6.02
N TYR A 115 -13.25 -7.20 -6.43
CA TYR A 115 -13.42 -8.60 -6.85
C TYR A 115 -13.91 -9.48 -5.70
N ARG A 116 -13.47 -9.21 -4.47
CA ARG A 116 -13.96 -9.92 -3.29
C ARG A 116 -15.43 -9.62 -3.02
N LYS A 117 -15.87 -8.37 -3.20
CA LYS A 117 -17.29 -7.99 -3.10
C LYS A 117 -18.12 -8.78 -4.10
N VAL A 118 -17.71 -8.82 -5.37
CA VAL A 118 -18.40 -9.60 -6.42
C VAL A 118 -18.43 -11.09 -6.10
N PHE A 119 -17.32 -11.66 -5.63
CA PHE A 119 -17.24 -13.08 -5.26
C PHE A 119 -18.20 -13.47 -4.12
N ASN A 120 -18.42 -12.56 -3.16
CA ASN A 120 -19.28 -12.80 -1.99
C ASN A 120 -20.78 -12.53 -2.26
N GLN A 121 -21.13 -11.94 -3.41
CA GLN A 121 -22.53 -11.69 -3.76
C GLN A 121 -23.23 -12.98 -4.18
N GLN A 122 -24.17 -13.45 -3.37
CA GLN A 122 -24.90 -14.70 -3.61
C GLN A 122 -25.80 -14.66 -4.85
N HIS A 123 -26.30 -13.48 -5.22
CA HIS A 123 -27.21 -13.28 -6.36
C HIS A 123 -26.48 -13.19 -7.71
N VAL A 124 -25.14 -13.20 -7.72
CA VAL A 124 -24.35 -13.12 -8.95
C VAL A 124 -24.15 -14.52 -9.53
N GLU A 125 -24.23 -14.64 -10.86
CA GLU A 125 -24.02 -15.90 -11.58
C GLU A 125 -22.68 -16.56 -11.18
N GLN A 126 -22.70 -17.88 -10.99
CA GLN A 126 -21.52 -18.64 -10.55
C GLN A 126 -20.30 -18.43 -11.47
N ARG A 127 -20.52 -18.30 -12.78
CA ARG A 127 -19.45 -18.00 -13.76
C ARG A 127 -18.79 -16.65 -13.48
N VAL A 128 -19.58 -15.62 -13.23
CA VAL A 128 -19.09 -14.27 -12.90
C VAL A 128 -18.34 -14.28 -11.57
N ARG A 129 -18.85 -14.98 -10.55
CA ARG A 129 -18.15 -15.17 -9.27
C ARG A 129 -16.80 -15.85 -9.43
N ARG A 130 -16.71 -16.88 -10.29
CA ARG A 130 -15.45 -17.59 -10.59
C ARG A 130 -14.45 -16.68 -11.30
N VAL A 131 -14.89 -15.88 -12.28
CA VAL A 131 -14.04 -14.89 -12.95
C VAL A 131 -13.54 -13.85 -11.95
N ALA A 132 -14.41 -13.34 -11.07
CA ALA A 132 -14.03 -12.41 -10.03
C ALA A 132 -13.01 -13.00 -9.05
N LEU A 133 -13.19 -14.25 -8.63
CA LEU A 133 -12.22 -14.94 -7.77
C LEU A 133 -10.84 -15.03 -8.43
N ASN A 134 -10.78 -15.44 -9.70
CA ASN A 134 -9.51 -15.56 -10.43
C ASN A 134 -8.83 -14.19 -10.58
N ARG A 135 -9.59 -13.14 -10.93
CA ARG A 135 -9.05 -11.78 -11.02
C ARG A 135 -8.58 -11.25 -9.68
N GLY A 136 -9.37 -11.45 -8.62
CA GLY A 136 -9.00 -11.09 -7.25
C GLY A 136 -7.69 -11.77 -6.83
N ALA A 137 -7.54 -13.06 -7.13
CA ALA A 137 -6.32 -13.82 -6.87
C ALA A 137 -5.10 -13.29 -7.65
N GLU A 138 -5.27 -12.88 -8.92
CA GLU A 138 -4.21 -12.24 -9.72
C GLU A 138 -3.71 -10.94 -9.08
N TYR A 139 -4.63 -10.06 -8.64
CA TYR A 139 -4.28 -8.82 -7.97
C TYR A 139 -3.64 -9.05 -6.60
N LEU A 140 -4.11 -10.05 -5.84
CA LEU A 140 -3.49 -10.49 -4.59
C LEU A 140 -2.07 -11.02 -4.81
N GLU A 141 -1.85 -11.85 -5.84
CA GLU A 141 -0.51 -12.35 -6.18
C GLU A 141 0.42 -11.21 -6.61
N TRP A 142 -0.11 -10.22 -7.31
CA TRP A 142 0.67 -9.04 -7.69
C TRP A 142 1.08 -8.22 -6.46
N TYR A 143 0.13 -7.93 -5.57
CA TYR A 143 0.39 -7.18 -4.34
C TYR A 143 1.38 -7.92 -3.43
N PHE A 144 1.22 -9.24 -3.27
CA PHE A 144 2.17 -10.12 -2.58
C PHE A 144 3.60 -9.96 -3.10
N ARG A 145 3.78 -9.95 -4.43
CA ARG A 145 5.11 -9.85 -5.04
C ARG A 145 5.76 -8.50 -4.76
N LEU A 146 4.95 -7.44 -4.71
CA LEU A 146 5.42 -6.10 -4.40
C LEU A 146 5.81 -5.97 -2.91
N ILE A 147 5.05 -6.56 -1.97
CA ILE A 147 5.42 -6.59 -0.55
C ILE A 147 6.76 -7.30 -0.37
N ALA A 148 6.90 -8.49 -0.99
CA ALA A 148 8.15 -9.24 -0.93
C ALA A 148 9.34 -8.47 -1.55
N PHE A 149 9.09 -7.74 -2.64
CA PHE A 149 10.11 -6.92 -3.27
C PHE A 149 10.50 -5.71 -2.41
N ALA A 150 9.55 -5.04 -1.78
CA ALA A 150 9.82 -3.97 -0.81
C ALA A 150 10.64 -4.49 0.38
N ALA A 151 10.30 -5.66 0.92
CA ALA A 151 11.07 -6.32 1.98
C ALA A 151 12.51 -6.68 1.53
N TYR A 152 12.68 -7.16 0.29
CA TYR A 152 14.01 -7.40 -0.28
C TYR A 152 14.85 -6.12 -0.35
N LEU A 153 14.30 -5.05 -0.91
CA LEU A 153 14.95 -3.74 -0.97
C LEU A 153 15.27 -3.21 0.43
N GLY A 154 14.42 -3.48 1.42
CA GLY A 154 14.60 -3.18 2.84
C GLY A 154 15.58 -4.08 3.60
N SER A 155 15.99 -5.23 3.05
CA SER A 155 16.96 -6.18 3.64
C SER A 155 18.40 -6.05 3.12
N GLU A 156 19.41 -6.35 3.96
CA GLU A 156 20.85 -6.27 3.63
C GLU A 156 21.24 -6.91 2.30
N ALA A 157 20.49 -7.91 1.82
CA ALA A 157 20.68 -8.55 0.52
C ALA A 157 20.71 -7.56 -0.66
N PHE A 158 20.02 -6.41 -0.56
CA PHE A 158 20.05 -5.37 -1.57
C PHE A 158 21.27 -4.43 -1.46
N ASP A 159 21.99 -4.38 -0.32
CA ASP A 159 23.13 -3.44 -0.15
C ASP A 159 24.29 -3.77 -1.08
N GLY A 160 24.52 -5.06 -1.36
CA GLY A 160 25.52 -5.49 -2.32
C GLY A 160 25.28 -4.99 -3.76
N PHE A 161 24.07 -4.49 -4.07
CA PHE A 161 23.79 -3.82 -5.34
C PHE A 161 24.06 -2.31 -5.31
N CYS A 162 24.06 -1.68 -4.13
CA CYS A 162 24.26 -0.23 -3.97
C CYS A 162 25.70 0.15 -3.56
N GLY A 163 26.51 -0.80 -3.06
CA GLY A 163 27.91 -0.57 -2.66
C GLY A 163 28.90 -1.65 -3.15
N GLU A 164 30.14 -1.61 -2.66
CA GLU A 164 31.20 -2.60 -2.91
C GLU A 164 31.02 -3.90 -2.07
N GLY A 165 29.80 -4.43 -2.04
CA GLY A 165 29.51 -5.67 -1.30
C GLY A 165 30.01 -6.92 -2.04
N GLU A 166 30.52 -7.90 -1.29
CA GLU A 166 31.11 -9.13 -1.82
C GLU A 166 30.09 -10.12 -2.43
N SER A 167 28.78 -9.94 -2.21
CA SER A 167 27.73 -10.81 -2.76
C SER A 167 26.48 -10.06 -3.20
N LYS A 168 26.17 -10.14 -4.50
CA LYS A 168 24.97 -9.57 -5.13
C LYS A 168 23.85 -10.62 -5.15
N VAL A 169 23.02 -10.65 -4.10
CA VAL A 169 21.91 -11.61 -4.00
C VAL A 169 20.69 -11.07 -4.72
N SER A 170 20.42 -11.54 -5.95
CA SER A 170 19.20 -11.12 -6.68
C SER A 170 17.91 -11.39 -5.90
N PHE A 171 16.86 -10.58 -6.13
CA PHE A 171 15.53 -10.79 -5.55
C PHE A 171 15.03 -12.23 -5.71
N LYS A 172 15.23 -12.83 -6.89
CA LYS A 172 14.82 -14.21 -7.16
C LYS A 172 15.50 -15.19 -6.20
N ASN A 173 16.81 -15.07 -6.02
CA ASN A 173 17.59 -15.94 -5.14
C ASN A 173 17.23 -15.71 -3.67
N TRP A 174 17.09 -14.44 -3.26
CA TRP A 174 16.66 -14.07 -1.91
C TRP A 174 15.29 -14.64 -1.55
N LEU A 175 14.35 -14.61 -2.50
CA LEU A 175 13.00 -15.14 -2.29
C LEU A 175 12.97 -16.68 -2.29
N HIS A 176 13.87 -17.35 -3.02
CA HIS A 176 13.99 -18.81 -2.99
C HIS A 176 14.51 -19.34 -1.65
N GLN A 177 15.27 -18.53 -0.90
CA GLN A 177 15.73 -18.86 0.45
C GLN A 177 14.61 -18.80 1.51
N LYS A 178 13.38 -18.43 1.11
CA LYS A 178 12.20 -18.29 1.99
C LYS A 178 11.06 -19.19 1.50
N PRO A 179 11.16 -20.52 1.69
CA PRO A 179 10.19 -21.48 1.18
C PRO A 179 8.77 -21.27 1.73
N GLU A 180 8.63 -20.72 2.94
CA GLU A 180 7.34 -20.40 3.58
C GLU A 180 6.58 -19.32 2.80
N VAL A 181 7.31 -18.31 2.32
CA VAL A 181 6.76 -17.23 1.48
C VAL A 181 6.29 -17.83 0.14
N GLN A 182 7.07 -18.72 -0.46
CA GLN A 182 6.67 -19.42 -1.69
C GLN A 182 5.43 -20.30 -1.46
N ALA A 183 5.40 -21.07 -0.37
CA ALA A 183 4.24 -21.89 0.01
C ALA A 183 2.96 -21.06 0.14
N MET A 184 3.06 -19.87 0.73
CA MET A 184 1.94 -18.96 0.85
C MET A 184 1.44 -18.45 -0.51
N LYS A 185 2.33 -18.17 -1.46
CA LYS A 185 1.95 -17.83 -2.84
C LYS A 185 1.09 -18.94 -3.48
N TRP A 186 1.44 -20.21 -3.25
CA TRP A 186 0.66 -21.34 -3.75
C TRP A 186 -0.73 -21.43 -3.11
N SER A 187 -0.87 -21.01 -1.84
CA SER A 187 -2.17 -20.97 -1.17
C SER A 187 -3.15 -19.93 -1.76
N ILE A 188 -2.64 -18.89 -2.44
CA ILE A 188 -3.47 -17.92 -3.20
C ILE A 188 -4.10 -18.59 -4.43
N ARG A 189 -3.33 -19.47 -5.09
CA ARG A 189 -3.72 -20.12 -6.35
C ARG A 189 -4.63 -21.33 -6.15
N LEU A 190 -4.61 -21.94 -4.95
CA LEU A 190 -5.40 -23.11 -4.62
C LEU A 190 -6.69 -22.74 -3.88
N ARG A 191 -7.72 -22.33 -4.65
CA ARG A 191 -9.13 -22.59 -4.30
C ARG A 191 -9.99 -22.84 -5.55
N PRO A 192 -9.89 -24.02 -6.19
CA PRO A 192 -11.05 -24.62 -6.83
C PRO A 192 -11.87 -25.32 -5.73
N GLY A 193 -12.85 -24.59 -5.19
CA GLY A 193 -14.06 -25.24 -4.68
C GLY A 193 -15.02 -25.43 -5.84
#